data_AF-A0A946P4Y6-F1
#
_entry.id   AF-A0A946P4Y6-F1
#
_cell.length_a   1.000
_cell.length_b   1.000
_cell.length_c   1.000
_cell.angle_alpha   90.00
_cell.angle_beta   90.00
_cell.angle_gamma   90.00
#
_symmetry.space_group_name_H-M   'P 1'
#
loop_
_entity.id
_entity.type
_entity.pdbx_description
1 polymer ?
#
loop_
_entity_poly.entity_id
_entity_poly.type
_entity_poly.pdbx_seq_one_letter_code
_entity_poly.pdbx_strand_id
1 'polypeptide(L)'
;WYQGGISLIDFTDTANPFEIAFFDRGPISDEHLIAGGYWSSYYYNGRIYGTEIVRGIDVFELLPSEHISEAEIAAAALTSDGDIFNPQQQMKVSWPNEPIVAQAYVDQLARSNALTAELVSDLSSALTSEVKKKTLRALAKKLPKSHPDSVTVQRLEALNKILTNI
;
A
#
# COMPACT_ATOMS: atom_id res chain seq x y z
N TRP A 1 -12.15 14.13 -8.67
CA TRP A 1 -12.98 15.25 -9.16
C TRP A 1 -12.07 16.47 -9.26
N TYR A 2 -12.13 17.25 -10.34
CA TYR A 2 -11.08 18.26 -10.61
C TYR A 2 -10.92 19.24 -9.43
N GLN A 3 -12.02 19.85 -8.98
CA GLN A 3 -11.95 21.03 -8.14
C GLN A 3 -11.65 20.84 -6.65
N GLY A 4 -11.31 19.66 -6.14
CA GLY A 4 -10.87 19.62 -4.74
C GLY A 4 -10.05 18.40 -4.39
N GLY A 5 -9.17 18.12 -5.33
CA GLY A 5 -7.91 17.49 -5.00
C GLY A 5 -7.96 16.00 -5.24
N ILE A 6 -7.46 15.27 -4.25
CA ILE A 6 -7.15 13.84 -4.38
C ILE A 6 -7.89 13.08 -3.30
N SER A 7 -8.59 12.03 -3.72
CA SER A 7 -9.10 10.99 -2.84
C SER A 7 -8.31 9.72 -3.09
N LEU A 8 -7.85 9.08 -2.02
CA LEU A 8 -7.16 7.80 -2.07
C LEU A 8 -8.09 6.72 -1.53
N ILE A 9 -8.42 5.74 -2.38
CA ILE A 9 -9.44 4.73 -2.10
C ILE A 9 -8.77 3.36 -2.02
N ASP A 10 -9.09 2.60 -0.98
CA ASP A 10 -8.74 1.18 -0.89
C ASP A 10 -9.79 0.35 -1.66
N PHE A 11 -9.31 -0.38 -2.67
CA PHE A 11 -10.11 -1.29 -3.51
C PHE A 11 -9.79 -2.77 -3.26
N THR A 12 -9.11 -3.10 -2.15
CA THR A 12 -8.74 -4.48 -1.84
C THR A 12 -9.96 -5.40 -1.74
N ASP A 13 -11.06 -4.90 -1.16
CA ASP A 13 -12.40 -5.46 -1.31
C ASP A 13 -13.23 -4.58 -2.23
N THR A 14 -13.38 -5.00 -3.49
CA THR A 14 -14.09 -4.23 -4.51
C THR A 14 -15.59 -4.12 -4.25
N ALA A 15 -16.16 -4.95 -3.36
CA ALA A 15 -17.55 -4.82 -2.93
C ALA A 15 -17.74 -3.73 -1.87
N ASN A 16 -16.69 -3.37 -1.13
CA ASN A 16 -16.74 -2.40 -0.03
C ASN A 16 -15.55 -1.40 -0.08
N PRO A 17 -15.41 -0.61 -1.16
CA PRO A 17 -14.34 0.37 -1.26
C PRO A 17 -14.57 1.53 -0.26
N PHE A 18 -13.48 2.04 0.31
CA PHE A 18 -13.54 3.18 1.24
C PHE A 18 -12.31 4.09 1.08
N GLU A 19 -12.47 5.37 1.46
CA GLU A 19 -11.39 6.36 1.41
C GLU A 19 -10.43 6.18 2.58
N ILE A 20 -9.12 6.18 2.31
CA ILE A 20 -8.06 6.01 3.30
C ILE A 20 -7.24 7.29 3.54
N ALA A 21 -7.31 8.24 2.61
CA ALA A 21 -6.67 9.55 2.69
C ALA A 21 -7.30 10.50 1.66
N PHE A 22 -7.21 11.80 1.93
CA PHE A 22 -7.55 12.82 0.95
C PHE A 22 -6.65 14.05 1.10
N PHE A 23 -6.60 14.85 0.04
CA PHE A 23 -6.07 16.21 0.08
C PHE A 23 -7.09 17.13 -0.56
N ASP A 24 -7.58 18.10 0.21
CA ASP A 24 -8.39 19.19 -0.29
C ASP A 24 -7.49 20.40 -0.60
N ARG A 25 -7.50 20.81 -1.86
CA ARG A 25 -6.70 21.94 -2.35
C ARG A 25 -7.29 23.32 -2.02
N GLY A 26 -8.56 23.38 -1.61
CA GLY A 26 -9.34 24.61 -1.47
C GLY A 26 -9.59 25.33 -2.81
N PRO A 27 -10.43 26.38 -2.83
CA PRO A 27 -10.70 27.17 -4.04
C PRO A 27 -9.47 27.95 -4.53
N ILE A 28 -9.48 28.39 -5.79
CA ILE A 28 -8.41 29.26 -6.33
C ILE A 28 -8.58 30.71 -5.81
N SER A 29 -9.82 31.16 -5.72
CA SER A 29 -10.21 32.47 -5.18
C SER A 29 -11.46 32.29 -4.33
N ASP A 30 -11.51 33.03 -3.23
CA ASP A 30 -12.67 33.03 -2.31
C ASP A 30 -13.81 33.92 -2.81
N GLU A 31 -13.56 34.74 -3.84
CA GLU A 31 -14.49 35.75 -4.34
C GLU A 31 -14.98 35.45 -5.77
N HIS A 32 -14.17 34.74 -6.56
CA HIS A 32 -14.44 34.51 -7.97
C HIS A 32 -14.38 33.02 -8.34
N LEU A 33 -15.34 32.59 -9.16
CA LEU A 33 -15.33 31.25 -9.74
C LEU A 33 -14.24 31.15 -10.80
N ILE A 34 -13.13 30.52 -10.42
CA ILE A 34 -11.98 30.27 -11.28
C ILE A 34 -11.85 28.76 -11.50
N ALA A 35 -11.73 28.35 -12.75
CA ALA A 35 -11.44 26.97 -13.10
C ALA A 35 -10.04 26.59 -12.58
N GLY A 36 -9.98 25.51 -11.81
CA GLY A 36 -8.76 24.94 -11.27
C GLY A 36 -8.98 23.47 -10.93
N GLY A 37 -8.10 22.92 -10.12
CA GLY A 37 -8.08 21.51 -9.76
C GLY A 37 -6.96 20.72 -10.42
N TYR A 38 -6.79 19.48 -9.97
CA TYR A 38 -5.85 18.56 -10.62
C TYR A 38 -6.41 18.09 -11.96
N TRP A 39 -5.65 18.36 -13.02
CA TRP A 39 -5.88 17.78 -14.33
C TRP A 39 -5.62 16.27 -14.32
N SER A 40 -4.59 15.84 -13.61
CA SER A 40 -4.26 14.44 -13.40
C SER A 40 -3.52 14.21 -12.09
N SER A 41 -3.64 13.00 -11.54
CA SER A 41 -2.86 12.53 -10.39
C SER A 41 -2.31 11.15 -10.68
N TYR A 42 -1.00 10.96 -10.48
CA TYR A 42 -0.33 9.68 -10.74
C TYR A 42 0.53 9.25 -9.55
N TYR A 43 0.47 7.97 -9.23
CA TYR A 43 1.40 7.36 -8.29
C TYR A 43 2.68 6.92 -9.00
N TYR A 44 3.84 7.23 -8.43
CA TYR A 44 5.12 6.70 -8.87
C TYR A 44 6.13 6.68 -7.71
N ASN A 45 6.72 5.51 -7.45
CA ASN A 45 7.84 5.33 -6.52
C ASN A 45 7.62 5.99 -5.14
N GLY A 46 6.52 5.62 -4.46
CA GLY A 46 6.18 6.12 -3.12
C GLY A 46 5.52 7.49 -3.08
N ARG A 47 5.35 8.16 -4.23
CA ARG A 47 4.83 9.53 -4.31
C ARG A 47 3.62 9.64 -5.20
N ILE A 48 2.77 10.60 -4.89
CA ILE A 48 1.61 11.00 -5.71
C ILE A 48 1.91 12.36 -6.31
N TYR A 49 1.89 12.46 -7.64
CA TYR A 49 2.16 13.67 -8.39
C TYR A 49 0.84 14.21 -8.93
N GLY A 50 0.43 15.39 -8.47
CA GLY A 50 -0.76 16.10 -8.94
C GLY A 50 -0.38 17.25 -9.86
N THR A 51 -0.86 17.25 -11.11
CA THR A 51 -0.72 18.40 -12.02
C THR A 51 -1.94 19.28 -11.91
N GLU A 52 -1.80 20.47 -11.37
CA GLU A 52 -2.86 21.43 -11.11
C GLU A 52 -2.93 22.45 -12.25
N ILE A 53 -4.15 22.76 -12.71
CA ILE A 53 -4.40 23.55 -13.93
C ILE A 53 -3.78 24.96 -13.86
N VAL A 54 -3.69 25.57 -12.68
CA VAL A 54 -3.32 26.98 -12.44
C VAL A 54 -2.05 27.12 -11.58
N ARG A 55 -1.89 26.30 -10.55
CA ARG A 55 -0.89 26.38 -9.47
C ARG A 55 0.37 25.56 -9.75
N GLY A 56 0.35 24.68 -10.75
CA GLY A 56 1.53 23.91 -11.17
C GLY A 56 1.51 22.46 -10.71
N ILE A 57 2.46 22.05 -9.86
CA ILE A 57 2.64 20.65 -9.45
C ILE A 57 2.72 20.52 -7.93
N ASP A 58 1.98 19.55 -7.40
CA ASP A 58 2.10 19.09 -6.02
C ASP A 58 2.64 17.67 -5.99
N VAL A 59 3.47 17.38 -4.98
CA VAL A 59 4.07 16.06 -4.75
C VAL A 59 3.78 15.64 -3.33
N PHE A 60 3.04 14.55 -3.17
CA PHE A 60 2.61 14.03 -1.88
C PHE A 60 3.31 12.71 -1.56
N GLU A 61 3.47 12.45 -0.27
CA GLU A 61 3.90 11.18 0.30
C GLU A 61 2.90 10.80 1.40
N LEU A 62 2.62 9.50 1.54
CA LEU A 62 1.70 9.02 2.56
C LEU A 62 2.40 8.95 3.91
N LEU A 63 1.66 9.29 4.96
CA LEU A 63 2.04 9.05 6.33
C LEU A 63 1.28 7.83 6.87
N PRO A 64 1.87 7.05 7.79
CA PRO A 64 1.16 5.97 8.45
C PRO A 64 -0.13 6.46 9.14
N SER A 65 -1.17 5.63 9.09
CA SER A 65 -2.48 5.91 9.69
C SER A 65 -3.13 4.61 10.18
N GLU A 66 -4.37 4.70 10.68
CA GLU A 66 -5.17 3.52 11.02
C GLU A 66 -5.46 2.61 9.81
N HIS A 67 -5.43 3.17 8.60
CA HIS A 67 -5.75 2.46 7.35
C HIS A 67 -4.52 1.89 6.64
N ILE A 68 -3.34 2.48 6.85
CA ILE A 68 -2.12 2.08 6.15
C ILE A 68 -0.90 2.19 7.06
N SER A 69 -0.14 1.11 7.17
CA SER A 69 1.08 1.05 7.99
C SER A 69 2.30 1.64 7.27
N GLU A 70 3.35 1.93 8.03
CA GLU A 70 4.65 2.31 7.48
C GLU A 70 5.23 1.25 6.54
N ALA A 71 5.08 -0.04 6.88
CA ALA A 71 5.55 -1.12 6.03
C ALA A 71 4.78 -1.22 4.71
N GLU A 72 3.45 -0.98 4.72
CA GLU A 72 2.65 -0.91 3.50
C GLU A 72 3.06 0.25 2.60
N ILE A 73 3.33 1.43 3.16
CA ILE A 73 3.83 2.59 2.42
C ILE A 73 5.19 2.28 1.80
N ALA A 74 6.11 1.71 2.58
CA ALA A 74 7.44 1.34 2.11
C ALA A 74 7.37 0.24 1.03
N ALA A 75 6.52 -0.78 1.21
CA ALA A 75 6.31 -1.83 0.22
C ALA A 75 5.71 -1.29 -1.08
N ALA A 76 4.79 -0.32 -1.01
CA ALA A 76 4.22 0.32 -2.18
C ALA A 76 5.27 1.07 -3.02
N ALA A 77 6.38 1.52 -2.44
CA ALA A 77 7.47 2.15 -3.18
C ALA A 77 8.39 1.15 -3.91
N LEU A 78 8.34 -0.14 -3.57
CA LEU A 78 9.18 -1.19 -4.15
C LEU A 78 8.60 -1.85 -5.41
N THR A 79 7.65 -1.21 -6.10
CA THR A 79 7.01 -1.83 -7.27
C THR A 79 8.02 -2.05 -8.39
N SER A 80 7.91 -3.20 -9.05
CA SER A 80 8.90 -3.67 -10.03
C SER A 80 8.60 -3.10 -11.42
N ASP A 81 8.63 -1.78 -11.57
CA ASP A 81 8.19 -1.07 -12.78
C ASP A 81 9.36 -0.57 -13.64
N GLY A 82 10.50 -1.28 -13.66
CA GLY A 82 11.64 -0.97 -14.53
C GLY A 82 12.17 0.48 -14.43
N ASP A 83 13.08 0.85 -15.34
CA ASP A 83 13.65 2.21 -15.36
C ASP A 83 12.76 3.24 -16.07
N ILE A 84 11.79 2.79 -16.88
CA ILE A 84 10.89 3.65 -17.66
C ILE A 84 9.46 3.32 -17.29
N PHE A 85 8.77 4.29 -16.69
CA PHE A 85 7.39 4.17 -16.26
C PHE A 85 6.48 5.14 -17.04
N ASN A 86 5.43 4.61 -17.66
CA ASN A 86 4.32 5.40 -18.18
C ASN A 86 3.03 4.99 -17.46
N PRO A 87 2.42 5.85 -16.62
CA PRO A 87 1.22 5.51 -15.86
C PRO A 87 0.01 5.16 -16.75
N GLN A 88 -0.01 5.62 -18.02
CA GLN A 88 -1.10 5.32 -18.96
C GLN A 88 -1.11 3.85 -19.43
N GLN A 89 -0.01 3.13 -19.28
CA GLN A 89 0.05 1.71 -19.66
C GLN A 89 -0.75 0.82 -18.71
N GLN A 90 -1.04 1.28 -17.49
CA GLN A 90 -1.80 0.54 -16.47
C GLN A 90 -1.30 -0.90 -16.30
N MET A 91 0.03 -1.07 -16.28
CA MET A 91 0.66 -2.37 -16.14
C MET A 91 0.27 -3.00 -14.81
N LYS A 92 0.17 -4.33 -14.79
CA LYS A 92 -0.06 -5.05 -13.55
C LYS A 92 1.16 -4.89 -12.65
N VAL A 93 0.95 -4.31 -11.48
CA VAL A 93 1.98 -4.11 -10.46
C VAL A 93 2.38 -5.45 -9.85
N SER A 94 3.68 -5.61 -9.60
CA SER A 94 4.24 -6.75 -8.85
C SER A 94 5.29 -6.28 -7.86
N TRP A 95 5.40 -7.02 -6.76
CA TRP A 95 6.32 -6.73 -5.66
C TRP A 95 7.40 -7.81 -5.57
N PRO A 96 8.65 -7.42 -5.23
CA PRO A 96 9.72 -8.38 -5.00
C PRO A 96 9.48 -9.15 -3.70
N ASN A 97 10.17 -10.29 -3.55
CA ASN A 97 10.23 -10.97 -2.26
C ASN A 97 11.24 -10.22 -1.40
N GLU A 98 10.76 -9.30 -0.56
CA GLU A 98 11.59 -8.51 0.37
C GLU A 98 10.97 -8.53 1.77
N PRO A 99 11.77 -8.43 2.85
CA PRO A 99 11.27 -8.45 4.22
C PRO A 99 10.20 -7.39 4.50
N ILE A 100 10.32 -6.21 3.90
CA ILE A 100 9.35 -5.12 4.09
C ILE A 100 8.00 -5.43 3.44
N VAL A 101 7.97 -6.14 2.31
CA VAL A 101 6.74 -6.60 1.66
C VAL A 101 6.08 -7.68 2.50
N ALA A 102 6.86 -8.59 3.11
CA ALA A 102 6.33 -9.53 4.08
C ALA A 102 5.73 -8.81 5.31
N GLN A 103 6.41 -7.79 5.83
CA GLN A 103 5.91 -7.01 6.97
C GLN A 103 4.58 -6.30 6.64
N ALA A 104 4.44 -5.76 5.43
CA ALA A 104 3.18 -5.17 4.98
C ALA A 104 2.01 -6.18 5.04
N TYR A 105 2.21 -7.43 4.61
CA TYR A 105 1.19 -8.47 4.75
C TYR A 105 0.93 -8.85 6.21
N VAL A 106 1.95 -8.87 7.06
CA VAL A 106 1.78 -9.10 8.50
C VAL A 106 0.88 -8.02 9.12
N ASP A 107 1.12 -6.75 8.79
CA ASP A 107 0.32 -5.62 9.30
C ASP A 107 -1.13 -5.69 8.83
N GLN A 108 -1.37 -6.05 7.56
CA GLN A 108 -2.72 -6.25 7.03
C GLN A 108 -3.47 -7.40 7.71
N LEU A 109 -2.79 -8.52 7.92
CA LEU A 109 -3.37 -9.70 8.56
C LEU A 109 -3.56 -9.51 10.07
N ALA A 110 -2.72 -8.70 10.72
CA ALA A 110 -2.92 -8.27 12.09
C ALA A 110 -4.15 -7.37 12.21
N ARG A 111 -4.32 -6.41 11.29
CA ARG A 111 -5.49 -5.51 11.25
C ARG A 111 -6.81 -6.27 11.09
N SER A 112 -6.83 -7.34 10.30
CA SER A 112 -8.01 -8.20 10.14
C SER A 112 -8.16 -9.29 11.22
N ASN A 113 -7.30 -9.33 12.23
CA ASN A 113 -7.25 -10.36 13.27
C ASN A 113 -7.10 -11.80 12.71
N ALA A 114 -6.48 -11.93 11.54
CA ALA A 114 -6.23 -13.23 10.90
C ALA A 114 -5.04 -13.98 11.52
N LEU A 115 -4.18 -13.29 12.28
CA LEU A 115 -3.02 -13.86 12.97
C LEU A 115 -3.12 -13.62 14.47
N THR A 116 -2.55 -14.52 15.27
CA THR A 116 -2.40 -14.30 16.72
C THR A 116 -1.35 -13.22 17.00
N ALA A 117 -1.52 -12.45 18.07
CA ALA A 117 -0.56 -11.42 18.46
C ALA A 117 0.86 -11.97 18.65
N GLU A 118 0.98 -13.20 19.15
CA GLU A 118 2.26 -13.89 19.29
C GLU A 118 2.92 -14.18 17.93
N LEU A 119 2.14 -14.64 16.94
CA LEU A 119 2.68 -14.90 15.60
C LEU A 119 3.05 -13.62 14.87
N VAL A 120 2.28 -12.54 15.05
CA VAL A 120 2.62 -11.20 14.53
C VAL A 120 3.96 -10.74 15.12
N SER A 121 4.12 -10.81 16.44
CA SER A 121 5.36 -10.44 17.13
C SER A 121 6.57 -11.27 16.66
N ASP A 122 6.40 -12.58 16.53
CA ASP A 122 7.43 -13.51 16.03
C ASP A 122 7.86 -13.13 14.59
N LEU A 123 6.88 -12.87 13.71
CA LEU A 123 7.14 -12.51 12.31
C LEU A 123 7.85 -11.17 12.21
N SER A 124 7.36 -10.13 12.86
CA SER A 124 7.97 -8.79 12.81
C SER A 124 9.37 -8.75 13.38
N SER A 125 9.62 -9.49 14.46
CA SER A 125 10.98 -9.64 15.01
C SER A 125 11.90 -10.35 14.02
N ALA A 126 11.43 -11.40 13.37
CA ALA A 126 12.22 -12.16 12.41
C ALA A 126 12.52 -11.39 11.11
N LEU A 127 11.65 -10.47 10.70
CA LEU A 127 11.79 -9.65 9.49
C LEU A 127 12.69 -8.42 9.66
N THR A 128 12.86 -7.92 10.89
CA THR A 128 13.73 -6.76 11.22
C THR A 128 15.16 -7.16 11.61
N SER A 129 15.34 -8.37 12.15
CA SER A 129 16.66 -8.93 12.46
C SER A 129 17.39 -9.45 11.21
N GLU A 130 18.65 -9.87 11.36
CA GLU A 130 19.36 -10.59 10.30
C GLU A 130 18.52 -11.80 9.85
N VAL A 131 18.00 -11.72 8.61
CA VAL A 131 16.95 -12.61 8.10
C VAL A 131 17.45 -14.05 8.03
N LYS A 132 17.05 -14.87 9.02
CA LYS A 132 17.36 -16.29 9.05
C LYS A 132 16.31 -17.08 8.28
N LYS A 133 16.63 -17.48 7.04
CA LYS A 133 15.73 -18.28 6.17
C LYS A 133 15.09 -19.48 6.87
N LYS A 134 15.83 -20.17 7.75
CA LYS A 134 15.30 -21.32 8.54
C LYS A 134 14.18 -20.89 9.48
N THR A 135 14.34 -19.75 10.16
CA THR A 135 13.33 -19.20 11.08
C THR A 135 12.08 -18.79 10.31
N LEU A 136 12.23 -18.05 9.21
CA LEU A 136 11.09 -17.62 8.39
C LEU A 136 10.30 -18.80 7.83
N ARG A 137 10.98 -19.83 7.31
CA ARG A 137 10.32 -21.07 6.85
C ARG A 137 9.61 -21.82 7.97
N ALA A 138 10.09 -21.73 9.21
CA ALA A 138 9.41 -22.31 10.36
C ALA A 138 8.16 -21.51 10.72
N LEU A 139 8.22 -20.18 10.69
CA LEU A 139 7.08 -19.29 10.92
C LEU A 139 6.02 -19.41 9.80
N ALA A 140 6.45 -19.54 8.55
CA ALA A 140 5.55 -19.75 7.41
C ALA A 140 4.65 -20.99 7.60
N LYS A 141 5.19 -22.07 8.20
CA LYS A 141 4.42 -23.28 8.53
C LYS A 141 3.38 -23.08 9.64
N LYS A 142 3.53 -22.03 10.46
CA LYS A 142 2.57 -21.67 11.52
C LYS A 142 1.41 -20.81 11.01
N LEU A 143 1.47 -20.31 9.78
CA LEU A 143 0.39 -19.51 9.21
C LEU A 143 -0.90 -20.34 9.12
N PRO A 144 -2.07 -19.72 9.36
CA PRO A 144 -3.36 -20.35 9.12
C PRO A 144 -3.46 -20.92 7.70
N LYS A 145 -4.00 -22.14 7.57
CA LYS A 145 -4.14 -22.83 6.27
C LYS A 145 -5.43 -22.50 5.55
N SER A 146 -6.41 -21.94 6.25
CA SER A 146 -7.71 -21.58 5.72
C SER A 146 -8.29 -20.39 6.48
N HIS A 147 -9.11 -19.62 5.79
CA HIS A 147 -9.88 -18.51 6.35
C HIS A 147 -11.17 -18.36 5.54
N PRO A 148 -12.31 -17.97 6.15
CA PRO A 148 -13.57 -17.80 5.41
C PRO A 148 -13.53 -16.63 4.42
N ASP A 149 -12.76 -15.58 4.72
CA ASP A 149 -12.56 -14.42 3.85
C ASP A 149 -11.48 -14.69 2.79
N SER A 150 -11.83 -14.50 1.52
CA SER A 150 -10.98 -14.81 0.36
C SER A 150 -9.78 -13.87 0.22
N VAL A 151 -9.94 -12.60 0.59
CA VAL A 151 -8.84 -11.60 0.61
C VAL A 151 -7.77 -12.03 1.61
N THR A 152 -8.20 -12.46 2.80
CA THR A 152 -7.30 -12.97 3.84
C THR A 152 -6.58 -14.23 3.38
N VAL A 153 -7.24 -15.15 2.68
CA VAL A 153 -6.57 -16.33 2.09
C VAL A 153 -5.47 -15.90 1.11
N GLN A 154 -5.75 -14.96 0.21
CA GLN A 154 -4.75 -14.46 -0.75
C GLN A 154 -3.54 -13.81 -0.04
N ARG A 155 -3.79 -13.03 1.02
CA ARG A 155 -2.73 -12.41 1.84
C ARG A 155 -1.86 -13.45 2.55
N LEU A 156 -2.48 -14.50 3.12
CA LEU A 156 -1.75 -15.62 3.75
C LEU A 156 -0.87 -16.37 2.75
N GLU A 157 -1.39 -16.64 1.55
CA GLU A 157 -0.64 -17.29 0.47
C GLU A 157 0.53 -16.41 -0.01
N ALA A 158 0.30 -15.11 -0.19
CA ALA A 158 1.33 -14.17 -0.59
C ALA A 158 2.43 -14.04 0.47
N LEU A 159 2.06 -13.90 1.75
CA LEU A 159 3.00 -13.88 2.87
C LEU A 159 3.84 -15.17 2.92
N ASN A 160 3.19 -16.35 2.84
CA ASN A 160 3.89 -17.63 2.82
C ASN A 160 4.86 -17.74 1.64
N LYS A 161 4.47 -17.25 0.45
CA LYS A 161 5.33 -17.22 -0.72
C LYS A 161 6.56 -16.33 -0.49
N ILE A 162 6.40 -15.15 0.10
CA ILE A 162 7.53 -14.26 0.36
C ILE A 162 8.48 -14.89 1.39
N LEU A 163 7.94 -15.34 2.54
CA LEU A 163 8.73 -15.94 3.63
C LEU A 163 9.55 -17.18 3.22
N THR A 164 9.12 -17.89 2.17
CA THR A 164 9.83 -19.08 1.68
C THR A 164 10.91 -18.75 0.63
N ASN A 165 10.83 -17.56 0.01
CA ASN A 165 11.67 -17.13 -1.10
C ASN A 165 12.67 -16.01 -0.76
N ILE A 166 12.53 -15.33 0.38
CA ILE A 166 13.59 -14.48 0.95
C ILE A 166 14.67 -15.33 1.62
#